data_AF-A0A453E2V0-F1
#
_entry.id   AF-A0A453E2V0-F1
#
_cell.length_a   1.000
_cell.length_b   1.000
_cell.length_c   1.000
_cell.angle_alpha   90.00
_cell.angle_beta   90.00
_cell.angle_gamma   90.00
#
_symmetry.space_group_name_H-M   'P 1'
#
loop_
_entity.id
_entity.type
_entity.pdbx_description
1 polymer ?
#
loop_
_entity_poly.entity_id
_entity_poly.type
_entity_poly.pdbx_seq_one_letter_code
_entity_poly.pdbx_strand_id
1 'polypeptide(L)'
;WALVKDREVARRMTKFVELNTIGVSKDSQLRAAKVLGAVSDGYDVGGGGASRHRLFDFGRRKMVERWRMLREAAAASGAFSLPAETSGQCNFANETAANNPAFAWLRCDREDVEDCAGFLRGHKILTRSGNQFGADPRYVRVSMLDRDDAYDIFISRLASLK
;
A
#
# COMPACT_ATOMS: atom_id res chain seq x y z
N TRP A 1 2.82 -7.37 -15.54
CA TRP A 1 3.75 -8.41 -16.02
C TRP A 1 3.41 -9.72 -15.33
N ALA A 2 3.86 -10.86 -15.87
CA ALA A 2 3.68 -12.16 -15.22
C ALA A 2 4.91 -13.03 -15.50
N LEU A 3 5.36 -13.79 -14.50
CA LEU A 3 6.39 -14.81 -14.66
C LEU A 3 5.68 -16.17 -14.73
N VAL A 4 5.66 -16.78 -15.92
CA VAL A 4 4.86 -17.99 -16.19
C VAL A 4 5.80 -19.14 -16.52
N LYS A 5 5.79 -20.19 -15.68
CA LYS A 5 6.62 -21.38 -15.89
C LYS A 5 6.09 -22.27 -17.01
N ASP A 6 4.77 -22.47 -17.04
CA ASP A 6 4.11 -23.30 -18.04
C ASP A 6 4.00 -22.56 -19.38
N ARG A 7 4.61 -23.14 -20.41
CA ARG A 7 4.66 -22.56 -21.76
C ARG A 7 3.28 -22.48 -22.42
N GLU A 8 2.42 -23.45 -22.18
CA GLU A 8 1.07 -23.48 -22.74
C GLU A 8 0.22 -22.36 -22.12
N VAL A 9 0.32 -22.19 -20.81
CA VAL A 9 -0.33 -21.08 -20.10
C VAL A 9 0.20 -19.74 -20.62
N ALA A 10 1.51 -19.60 -20.78
CA ALA A 10 2.11 -18.37 -21.31
C ALA A 10 1.57 -18.04 -22.71
N ARG A 11 1.45 -19.04 -23.60
CA ARG A 11 0.90 -18.86 -24.96
C ARG A 11 -0.55 -18.39 -24.92
N ARG A 12 -1.38 -19.00 -24.07
CA ARG A 12 -2.79 -18.62 -23.90
C ARG A 12 -2.92 -17.19 -23.37
N MET A 13 -2.09 -16.80 -22.39
CA MET A 13 -2.05 -15.43 -21.87
C MET A 13 -1.62 -14.43 -22.94
N THR A 14 -0.60 -14.74 -23.74
CA THR A 14 -0.18 -13.87 -24.86
C THR A 14 -1.29 -13.71 -25.88
N LYS A 15 -1.96 -14.81 -26.26
CA LYS A 15 -3.07 -14.74 -27.21
C LYS A 15 -4.23 -13.91 -26.68
N PHE A 16 -4.55 -14.03 -25.39
CA PHE A 16 -5.55 -13.19 -24.74
C PHE A 16 -5.21 -11.70 -24.85
N VAL A 17 -3.99 -11.29 -24.52
CA VAL A 17 -3.56 -9.88 -24.61
C VAL A 17 -3.59 -9.37 -26.06
N GLU A 18 -3.18 -10.18 -27.01
CA GLU A 18 -3.26 -9.86 -28.45
C GLU A 18 -4.70 -9.59 -28.88
N LEU A 19 -5.65 -10.46 -28.50
CA LEU A 19 -7.06 -10.33 -28.87
C LEU A 19 -7.78 -9.18 -28.16
N ASN A 20 -7.40 -8.85 -26.91
CA ASN A 20 -8.09 -7.83 -26.13
C ASN A 20 -7.59 -6.41 -26.41
N THR A 21 -6.26 -6.23 -26.53
CA THR A 21 -5.65 -4.89 -26.57
C THR A 21 -4.56 -4.75 -27.63
N ILE A 22 -4.32 -5.79 -28.45
CA ILE A 22 -3.26 -5.81 -29.47
C ILE A 22 -1.90 -5.50 -28.82
N GLY A 23 -1.66 -6.10 -27.66
CA GLY A 23 -0.44 -5.86 -26.88
C GLY A 23 -0.59 -4.73 -25.87
N VAL A 24 0.54 -4.05 -25.59
CA VAL A 24 0.66 -2.98 -24.59
C VAL A 24 1.36 -1.79 -25.24
N SER A 25 0.99 -0.57 -24.85
CA SER A 25 1.60 0.68 -25.35
C SER A 25 3.13 0.65 -25.28
N LYS A 26 3.77 1.02 -26.39
CA LYS A 26 5.24 1.12 -26.49
C LYS A 26 5.79 2.26 -25.63
N ASP A 27 5.07 3.36 -25.50
CA ASP A 27 5.45 4.47 -24.64
C ASP A 27 5.45 4.07 -23.16
N SER A 28 4.43 3.30 -22.75
CA SER A 28 4.37 2.76 -21.39
C SER A 28 5.53 1.80 -21.12
N GLN A 29 5.88 0.93 -22.08
CA GLN A 29 7.04 0.04 -21.98
C GLN A 29 8.35 0.82 -21.87
N LEU A 30 8.56 1.84 -22.72
CA LEU A 30 9.76 2.67 -22.72
C LEU A 30 9.92 3.44 -21.40
N ARG A 31 8.83 4.05 -20.90
CA ARG A 31 8.84 4.75 -19.62
C ARG A 31 9.10 3.80 -18.46
N ALA A 32 8.46 2.64 -18.45
CA ALA A 32 8.67 1.63 -17.40
C ALA A 32 10.13 1.13 -17.39
N ALA A 33 10.71 0.86 -18.57
CA ALA A 33 12.11 0.44 -18.68
C ALA A 33 13.07 1.50 -18.12
N LYS A 34 12.87 2.78 -18.43
CA LYS A 34 13.68 3.87 -17.88
C LYS A 34 13.56 3.99 -16.35
N VAL A 35 12.34 3.91 -15.82
CA VAL A 35 12.11 4.00 -14.37
C VAL A 35 12.74 2.79 -13.65
N LEU A 36 12.52 1.58 -14.15
CA LEU A 36 13.09 0.37 -13.55
C LEU A 36 14.62 0.32 -13.67
N GLY A 37 15.18 0.83 -14.77
CA GLY A 37 16.63 1.03 -14.92
C GLY A 37 17.18 1.94 -13.82
N ALA A 38 16.62 3.14 -13.65
CA ALA A 38 17.04 4.05 -12.59
C ALA A 38 16.90 3.46 -11.17
N VAL A 39 15.86 2.64 -10.94
CA VAL A 39 15.72 1.91 -9.66
C VAL A 39 16.84 0.89 -9.50
N SER A 40 17.17 0.11 -10.53
CA SER A 40 18.24 -0.88 -10.50
C SER A 40 19.61 -0.24 -10.28
N ASP A 41 19.91 0.82 -11.04
CA ASP A 41 21.17 1.56 -10.97
C ASP A 41 21.40 2.14 -9.56
N GLY A 42 20.32 2.53 -8.87
CA GLY A 42 20.38 3.03 -7.49
C GLY A 42 20.84 2.01 -6.45
N TYR A 43 20.90 0.71 -6.79
CA TYR A 43 21.39 -0.37 -5.94
C TYR A 43 22.66 -1.04 -6.47
N ASP A 44 23.20 -0.60 -7.61
CA ASP A 44 24.45 -1.12 -8.11
C ASP A 44 25.64 -0.58 -7.30
N VAL A 45 26.46 -1.48 -6.76
CA VAL A 45 27.53 -1.18 -5.80
C VAL A 45 28.80 -0.68 -6.51
N GLY A 46 28.91 -0.85 -7.84
CA GLY A 46 30.11 -0.52 -8.62
C GLY A 46 30.24 0.94 -9.10
N GLY A 47 29.17 1.75 -9.01
CA GLY A 47 29.18 3.13 -9.48
C GLY A 47 29.50 4.12 -8.37
N GLY A 48 30.69 4.73 -8.37
CA GLY A 48 31.12 5.78 -7.42
C GLY A 48 30.35 7.11 -7.48
N GLY A 49 29.03 7.07 -7.65
CA GLY A 49 28.16 8.24 -7.74
C GLY A 49 27.40 8.51 -6.44
N ALA A 50 27.63 9.68 -5.85
CA ALA A 50 27.10 10.15 -4.57
C ALA A 50 25.58 10.48 -4.54
N SER A 51 24.73 9.69 -5.19
CA SER A 51 23.26 9.88 -5.24
C SER A 51 22.53 8.52 -5.17
N ARG A 52 22.58 7.74 -4.07
CA ARG A 52 21.82 7.80 -2.80
C ARG A 52 20.28 7.67 -2.86
N HIS A 53 19.63 7.71 -4.03
CA HIS A 53 18.16 7.61 -4.11
C HIS A 53 17.67 6.16 -4.26
N ARG A 54 17.72 5.43 -3.14
CA ARG A 54 17.27 4.04 -3.05
C ARG A 54 15.76 3.95 -2.83
N LEU A 55 15.02 3.56 -3.88
CA LEU A 55 13.54 3.58 -3.90
C LEU A 55 12.92 2.76 -2.74
N PHE A 56 13.30 1.50 -2.60
CA PHE A 56 12.83 0.63 -1.51
C PHE A 56 13.15 1.17 -0.11
N ASP A 57 14.34 1.74 0.11
CA ASP A 57 14.67 2.34 1.41
C ASP A 57 13.82 3.58 1.70
N PHE A 58 13.59 4.42 0.69
CA PHE A 58 12.68 5.56 0.80
C PHE A 58 11.26 5.10 1.14
N GLY A 59 10.72 4.15 0.35
CA GLY A 59 9.37 3.62 0.55
C GLY A 59 9.20 2.99 1.92
N ARG A 60 10.18 2.21 2.37
CA ARG A 60 10.15 1.59 3.70
C ARG A 60 10.13 2.64 4.81
N ARG A 61 11.03 3.64 4.79
CA ARG A 61 11.04 4.70 5.81
C ARG A 61 9.69 5.42 5.89
N LYS A 62 9.13 5.78 4.73
CA LYS A 62 7.82 6.44 4.65
C LYS A 62 6.69 5.56 5.20
N MET A 63 6.70 4.27 4.88
CA MET A 63 5.66 3.35 5.38
C MET A 63 5.77 3.10 6.89
N VAL A 64 6.99 3.00 7.45
CA VAL A 64 7.18 2.90 8.91
C VAL A 64 6.63 4.14 9.62
N GLU A 65 6.95 5.32 9.12
CA GLU A 65 6.45 6.60 9.67
C GLU A 65 4.92 6.65 9.64
N ARG A 66 4.32 6.33 8.48
CA ARG A 66 2.85 6.34 8.32
C ARG A 66 2.18 5.36 9.28
N TRP A 67 2.65 4.13 9.38
CA TRP A 67 2.06 3.14 10.28
C TRP A 67 2.18 3.51 11.76
N ARG A 68 3.30 4.14 12.16
CA ARG A 68 3.44 4.70 13.51
C ARG A 68 2.36 5.73 13.80
N MET A 69 2.21 6.73 12.92
CA MET A 69 1.19 7.79 13.06
C MET A 69 -0.24 7.23 13.11
N LEU A 70 -0.54 6.23 12.28
CA LEU A 70 -1.86 5.61 12.25
C LEU A 70 -2.19 4.89 13.56
N ARG A 71 -1.23 4.13 14.12
CA ARG A 71 -1.44 3.43 15.39
C ARG A 71 -1.63 4.40 16.54
N GLU A 72 -0.85 5.48 16.57
CA GLU A 72 -1.01 6.55 17.56
C GLU A 72 -2.40 7.21 17.45
N ALA A 73 -2.86 7.51 16.24
CA ALA A 73 -4.18 8.09 16.02
C ALA A 73 -5.33 7.13 16.42
N ALA A 74 -5.24 5.86 16.05
CA ALA A 74 -6.23 4.86 16.43
C ALA A 74 -6.28 4.64 17.94
N ALA A 75 -5.12 4.58 18.61
CA ALA A 75 -5.01 4.46 20.05
C ALA A 75 -5.56 5.69 20.79
N ALA A 76 -5.29 6.90 20.28
CA ALA A 76 -5.79 8.14 20.86
C ALA A 76 -7.32 8.27 20.75
N SER A 77 -7.90 7.76 19.66
CA SER A 77 -9.33 7.71 19.45
C SER A 77 -10.02 6.71 20.39
N GLY A 78 -9.46 5.50 20.51
CA GLY A 78 -10.09 4.38 21.23
C GLY A 78 -11.29 3.76 20.51
N ALA A 79 -11.77 4.36 19.41
CA ALA A 79 -12.92 3.89 18.63
C ALA A 79 -12.55 2.89 17.52
N PHE A 80 -11.25 2.63 17.33
CA PHE A 80 -10.77 1.81 16.23
C PHE A 80 -9.71 0.79 16.64
N SER A 81 -9.75 -0.35 15.98
CA SER A 81 -8.70 -1.37 16.06
C SER A 81 -8.01 -1.59 14.72
N LEU A 82 -6.74 -1.96 14.82
CA LEU A 82 -5.86 -2.32 13.72
C LEU A 82 -5.36 -3.74 13.91
N PRO A 83 -4.95 -4.45 12.84
CA PRO A 83 -4.29 -5.73 12.96
C PRO A 83 -3.02 -5.59 13.81
N ALA A 84 -2.71 -6.62 14.59
CA ALA A 84 -1.48 -6.68 15.35
C ALA A 84 -0.27 -6.48 14.44
N GLU A 85 0.76 -5.79 14.96
CA GLU A 85 2.02 -5.68 14.24
C GLU A 85 2.64 -7.06 14.06
N THR A 86 3.11 -7.32 12.85
CA THR A 86 3.88 -8.52 12.53
C THR A 86 5.24 -8.10 12.00
N SER A 87 6.26 -8.92 12.24
CA SER A 87 7.62 -8.69 11.76
C SER A 87 8.22 -9.97 11.21
N GLY A 88 9.25 -9.84 10.39
CA GLY A 88 9.95 -10.98 9.81
C GLY A 88 11.32 -10.61 9.26
N GLN A 89 12.13 -11.64 8.97
CA GLN A 89 13.44 -11.46 8.36
C GLN A 89 13.29 -10.97 6.92
N CYS A 90 13.88 -9.81 6.63
CA CYS A 90 13.98 -9.24 5.29
C CYS A 90 15.36 -9.52 4.71
N ASN A 91 15.45 -10.47 3.77
CA ASN A 91 16.72 -10.82 3.13
C ASN A 91 17.33 -9.67 2.31
N PHE A 92 16.49 -8.78 1.76
CA PHE A 92 16.97 -7.64 0.98
C PHE A 92 17.72 -6.60 1.83
N ALA A 93 17.16 -6.28 3.01
CA ALA A 93 17.76 -5.34 3.95
C ALA A 93 18.71 -6.03 4.96
N ASN A 94 18.72 -7.36 4.97
CA ASN A 94 19.43 -8.21 5.92
C ASN A 94 19.15 -7.88 7.39
N GLU A 95 17.86 -7.69 7.74
CA GLU A 95 17.43 -7.38 9.10
C GLU A 95 16.01 -7.88 9.36
N THR A 96 15.61 -7.91 10.64
CA THR A 96 14.20 -8.11 11.01
C THR A 96 13.45 -6.79 10.85
N ALA A 97 12.36 -6.79 10.07
CA ALA A 97 11.57 -5.60 9.79
C ALA A 97 10.09 -5.82 10.10
N ALA A 98 9.42 -4.77 10.59
CA ALA A 98 7.97 -4.75 10.74
C ALA A 98 7.27 -4.70 9.38
N ASN A 99 6.14 -5.40 9.27
CA ASN A 99 5.29 -5.41 8.09
C ASN A 99 4.41 -4.15 8.09
N ASN A 100 4.65 -3.28 7.11
CA ASN A 100 3.95 -2.00 6.95
C ASN A 100 3.20 -1.99 5.61
N PRO A 101 2.00 -2.60 5.52
CA PRO A 101 1.31 -2.79 4.25
C PRO A 101 0.78 -1.47 3.65
N ALA A 102 0.58 -1.46 2.33
CA ALA A 102 0.05 -0.32 1.57
C ALA A 102 -1.38 0.09 1.95
N PHE A 103 -2.10 -0.78 2.65
CA PHE A 103 -3.47 -0.54 3.10
C PHE A 103 -3.60 -0.89 4.57
N ALA A 104 -4.28 -0.03 5.32
CA ALA A 104 -4.72 -0.32 6.67
C ALA A 104 -6.10 -1.00 6.63
N TRP A 105 -6.23 -2.06 7.41
CA TRP A 105 -7.48 -2.77 7.62
C TRP A 105 -8.06 -2.35 8.97
N LEU A 106 -8.76 -1.21 8.97
CA LEU A 106 -9.26 -0.58 10.18
C LEU A 106 -10.65 -1.12 10.52
N ARG A 107 -10.91 -1.40 11.79
CA ARG A 107 -12.23 -1.74 12.29
C ARG A 107 -12.77 -0.61 13.15
N CYS A 108 -14.05 -0.28 13.01
CA CYS A 108 -14.78 0.54 13.99
C CYS A 108 -15.28 -0.35 15.13
N ASP A 109 -14.84 -0.06 16.36
CA ASP A 109 -15.17 -0.86 17.55
C ASP A 109 -16.36 -0.30 18.34
N ARG A 110 -16.82 0.90 17.99
CA ARG A 110 -18.04 1.50 18.54
C ARG A 110 -19.26 0.61 18.31
N GLU A 111 -20.03 0.35 19.37
CA GLU A 111 -21.23 -0.49 19.28
C GLU A 111 -22.30 0.12 18.36
N ASP A 112 -22.43 1.44 18.38
CA ASP A 112 -23.40 2.22 17.59
C ASP A 112 -23.01 2.39 16.11
N VAL A 113 -21.84 1.87 15.70
CA VAL A 113 -21.35 1.95 14.32
C VAL A 113 -21.37 0.56 13.69
N GLU A 114 -22.40 0.31 12.89
CA GLU A 114 -22.49 -0.90 12.05
C GLU A 114 -21.88 -0.70 10.66
N ASP A 115 -22.03 0.50 10.06
CA ASP A 115 -21.39 0.88 8.79
C ASP A 115 -20.21 1.82 9.04
N CYS A 116 -19.01 1.23 9.15
CA CYS A 116 -17.78 1.99 9.40
C CYS A 116 -17.41 2.90 8.22
N ALA A 117 -17.73 2.49 6.98
CA ALA A 117 -17.47 3.32 5.80
C ALA A 117 -18.41 4.53 5.74
N GLY A 118 -19.68 4.35 6.10
CA GLY A 118 -20.66 5.42 6.26
C GLY A 118 -20.26 6.41 7.35
N PHE A 119 -19.90 5.90 8.54
CA PHE A 119 -19.42 6.71 9.66
C PHE A 119 -18.22 7.59 9.27
N LEU A 120 -17.17 6.99 8.72
CA LEU A 120 -15.97 7.73 8.32
C LEU A 120 -16.25 8.73 7.19
N ARG A 121 -17.17 8.43 6.26
CA ARG A 121 -17.60 9.37 5.23
C ARG A 121 -18.25 10.62 5.82
N GLY A 122 -19.04 10.49 6.88
CA GLY A 122 -19.61 11.61 7.63
C GLY A 122 -18.54 12.57 8.17
N HIS A 123 -17.36 12.03 8.49
CA HIS A 123 -16.18 12.78 8.92
C HIS A 123 -15.20 13.11 7.79
N LYS A 124 -15.67 13.06 6.53
CA LYS A 124 -14.87 13.37 5.32
C LYS A 124 -13.64 12.48 5.16
N ILE A 125 -13.70 11.23 5.62
CA ILE A 125 -12.68 10.20 5.39
C ILE A 125 -13.28 9.18 4.43
N LEU A 126 -12.73 9.12 3.21
CA LEU A 126 -13.20 8.16 2.19
C LEU A 126 -12.42 6.85 2.29
N THR A 127 -13.15 5.75 2.45
CA THR A 127 -12.58 4.41 2.58
C THR A 127 -13.29 3.41 1.66
N ARG A 128 -12.79 2.18 1.61
CA ARG A 128 -13.49 1.05 0.96
C ARG A 128 -14.10 0.16 2.03
N SER A 129 -15.42 -0.03 1.97
CA SER A 129 -16.15 -0.88 2.92
C SER A 129 -15.68 -2.33 2.86
N GLY A 130 -15.63 -2.98 4.02
CA GLY A 130 -15.29 -4.40 4.17
C GLY A 130 -16.20 -5.33 3.38
N ASN A 131 -17.46 -4.96 3.17
CA ASN A 131 -18.43 -5.71 2.37
C ASN A 131 -17.93 -5.97 0.94
N GLN A 132 -17.19 -5.01 0.36
CA GLN A 132 -16.62 -5.16 -0.99
C GLN A 132 -15.52 -6.24 -1.07
N PHE A 133 -15.02 -6.67 0.08
CA PHE A 133 -14.01 -7.71 0.25
C PHE A 133 -14.58 -8.98 0.89
N GLY A 134 -15.91 -9.09 1.03
CA GLY A 134 -16.56 -10.22 1.70
C GLY A 134 -16.34 -10.24 3.23
N ALA A 135 -16.03 -9.09 3.83
CA ALA A 135 -15.83 -8.94 5.26
C ALA A 135 -16.99 -8.15 5.90
N ASP A 136 -17.01 -8.12 7.24
CA ASP A 136 -18.02 -7.40 8.03
C ASP A 136 -18.01 -5.88 7.73
N PRO A 137 -19.18 -5.20 7.67
CA PRO A 137 -19.28 -3.77 7.35
C PRO A 137 -18.59 -2.83 8.36
N ARG A 138 -18.25 -3.33 9.56
CA ARG A 138 -17.44 -2.62 10.56
C ARG A 138 -15.98 -2.48 10.15
N TYR A 139 -15.52 -3.20 9.13
CA TYR A 139 -14.18 -3.05 8.58
C TYR A 139 -14.15 -2.10 7.39
N VAL A 140 -13.02 -1.41 7.25
CA VAL A 140 -12.70 -0.61 6.07
C VAL A 140 -11.24 -0.78 5.66
N ARG A 141 -11.00 -0.67 4.36
CA ARG A 141 -9.65 -0.56 3.80
C ARG A 141 -9.32 0.91 3.54
N VAL A 142 -8.25 1.40 4.17
CA VAL A 142 -7.72 2.75 4.00
C VAL A 142 -6.39 2.72 3.24
N SER A 143 -6.19 3.63 2.30
CA SER A 143 -4.93 3.75 1.55
C SER A 143 -3.85 4.42 2.40
N MET A 144 -2.67 3.80 2.48
CA MET A 144 -1.50 4.35 3.16
C MET A 144 -0.52 4.99 2.17
N LEU A 145 -0.91 5.16 0.90
CA LEU A 145 -0.04 5.57 -0.22
C LEU A 145 -0.41 6.92 -0.85
N ASP A 146 -1.33 7.68 -0.23
CA ASP A 146 -1.70 9.01 -0.73
C ASP A 146 -0.55 10.02 -0.54
N ARG A 147 -0.73 11.27 -0.96
CA ARG A 147 0.22 12.36 -0.67
C ARG A 147 0.29 12.66 0.83
N ASP A 148 1.41 13.23 1.26
CA ASP A 148 1.67 13.50 2.69
C ASP A 148 0.60 14.44 3.28
N ASP A 149 0.17 15.49 2.56
CA ASP A 149 -0.87 16.42 2.99
C ASP A 149 -2.24 15.74 3.20
N ALA A 150 -2.65 14.89 2.26
CA ALA A 150 -3.89 14.13 2.38
C ALA A 150 -3.83 13.12 3.54
N TYR A 151 -2.66 12.50 3.73
CA TYR A 151 -2.41 11.56 4.81
C TYR A 151 -2.47 12.23 6.18
N ASP A 152 -1.84 13.40 6.34
CA ASP A 152 -1.83 14.15 7.60
C ASP A 152 -3.24 14.60 8.00
N ILE A 153 -4.05 15.05 7.03
CA ILE A 153 -5.46 15.38 7.25
C ILE A 153 -6.23 14.14 7.70
N PHE A 154 -5.99 12.98 7.09
CA PHE A 154 -6.62 11.73 7.49
C PHE A 154 -6.27 11.35 8.93
N ILE A 155 -4.99 11.40 9.31
CA ILE A 155 -4.52 11.10 10.67
C ILE A 155 -5.14 12.04 11.70
N SER A 156 -5.13 13.35 11.42
CA SER A 156 -5.73 14.36 12.30
C SER A 156 -7.23 14.12 12.50
N ARG A 157 -7.97 13.84 11.42
CA ARG A 157 -9.40 13.53 11.53
C ARG A 157 -9.64 12.25 12.31
N LEU A 158 -8.92 11.17 11.99
CA LEU A 158 -9.09 9.88 12.67
C LEU A 158 -8.85 9.99 14.18
N ALA A 159 -7.80 10.68 14.60
CA ALA A 159 -7.48 10.90 16.01
C ALA A 159 -8.54 11.74 16.76
N SER A 160 -9.31 12.55 16.05
CA SER A 160 -10.37 13.39 16.63
C SER A 160 -11.71 12.65 16.82
N LEU A 161 -11.86 11.46 16.24
CA LEU A 161 -13.08 10.66 16.38
C LEU A 161 -13.03 9.91 17.69
N LYS A 162 -14.12 9.96 18.46
CA LYS A 162 -14.31 9.20 19.69
C LYS A 162 -15.48 8.24 19.52
#